data_AF-A0A1G9F9V1-F1
#
_entry.id   AF-A0A1G9F9V1-F1
#
_cell.length_a   1.000
_cell.length_b   1.000
_cell.length_c   1.000
_cell.angle_alpha   90.00
_cell.angle_beta   90.00
_cell.angle_gamma   90.00
#
_symmetry.space_group_name_H-M   'P 1'
#
loop_
_entity.id
_entity.type
_entity.pdbx_description
1 polymer ?
#
loop_
_entity_poly.entity_id
_entity_poly.type
_entity_poly.pdbx_seq_one_letter_code
_entity_poly.pdbx_strand_id
1 'polypeptide(L)' 'MTDSATEESRRTDATHEHGWLTESSHQTSEGLILYVRCAQCGVRRVDLLPHPHLPPRPLSREQG' A
#
# COMPACT_ATOMS: atom_id res chain seq x y z
N MET A 1 13.09 2.50 -24.65
CA MET A 1 11.92 1.61 -24.54
C MET A 1 11.73 1.16 -23.09
N THR A 2 11.60 2.09 -22.13
CA THR A 2 11.47 1.77 -20.68
C THR A 2 10.86 2.95 -19.92
N ASP A 3 9.69 3.44 -20.34
CA ASP A 3 8.94 4.48 -19.59
C ASP A 3 7.43 4.17 -19.53
N SER A 4 6.90 3.46 -20.54
CA SER A 4 5.47 3.17 -20.68
C SER A 4 4.88 2.23 -19.60
N ALA A 5 5.72 1.45 -18.90
CA ALA A 5 5.24 0.56 -17.83
C ALA A 5 4.93 1.29 -16.51
N THR A 6 5.53 2.48 -16.30
CA THR A 6 5.35 3.29 -15.09
C THR A 6 4.15 4.22 -15.21
N GLU A 7 3.73 4.58 -16.43
CA GLU A 7 2.62 5.51 -16.69
C GLU A 7 1.24 4.83 -16.72
N GLU A 8 1.18 3.54 -17.09
CA GLU A 8 -0.05 2.74 -17.02
C GLU A 8 -0.52 2.58 -15.56
N SER A 9 0.41 2.35 -14.62
CA SER A 9 0.14 2.22 -13.18
C SER A 9 -0.56 3.45 -12.56
N ARG A 10 -0.28 4.66 -13.04
CA ARG A 10 -0.88 5.90 -12.52
C ARG A 10 -2.36 6.06 -12.84
N ARG A 11 -2.83 5.47 -13.94
CA ARG A 11 -4.21 5.65 -14.41
C ARG A 11 -5.15 4.58 -13.86
N THR A 12 -4.60 3.48 -13.36
CA THR A 12 -5.35 2.36 -12.76
C THR A 12 -5.59 2.54 -11.26
N ASP A 13 -4.97 3.54 -10.63
CA ASP A 13 -4.96 3.78 -9.17
C ASP A 13 -6.37 3.82 -8.55
N ALA A 14 -7.36 4.35 -9.25
CA ALA A 14 -8.75 4.46 -8.78
C ALA A 14 -9.74 3.44 -9.39
N THR A 15 -9.28 2.42 -10.13
CA THR A 15 -10.19 1.61 -10.98
C THR A 15 -10.57 0.23 -10.44
N HIS A 16 -10.05 -0.19 -9.28
CA HIS A 16 -10.39 -1.50 -8.70
C HIS A 16 -10.18 -1.51 -7.19
N GLU A 17 -10.78 -2.51 -6.54
CA GLU A 17 -10.49 -2.85 -5.15
C GLU A 17 -9.06 -3.40 -5.05
N HIS A 18 -8.23 -2.78 -4.22
CA HIS A 18 -6.82 -3.13 -4.10
C HIS A 18 -6.60 -4.41 -3.27
N GLY A 19 -5.84 -5.35 -3.83
CA GLY A 19 -5.30 -6.51 -3.10
C GLY A 19 -3.93 -6.19 -2.50
N TRP A 20 -3.91 -5.72 -1.25
CA TRP A 20 -2.69 -5.25 -0.56
C TRP A 20 -1.77 -6.39 -0.12
N LEU A 21 -0.48 -6.27 -0.44
CA LEU A 21 0.61 -7.13 0.05
C LEU A 21 1.58 -6.29 0.88
N THR A 22 2.08 -6.82 2.00
CA THR A 22 3.09 -6.13 2.82
C THR A 22 4.48 -6.30 2.20
N GLU A 23 5.12 -5.18 1.84
CA GLU A 23 6.51 -5.16 1.34
C GLU A 23 7.50 -5.12 2.51
N SER A 24 7.22 -4.33 3.54
CA SER A 24 7.99 -4.27 4.78
C SER A 24 7.13 -3.90 5.98
N SER A 25 7.63 -4.21 7.18
CA SER A 25 6.98 -3.85 8.43
C SER A 25 7.98 -3.35 9.46
N HIS A 26 7.57 -2.37 10.27
CA HIS A 26 8.43 -1.72 11.25
C HIS A 26 7.66 -1.45 12.54
N GLN A 27 8.20 -1.92 13.66
CA GLN A 27 7.60 -1.69 14.97
C GLN A 27 7.90 -0.28 15.47
N THR A 28 6.88 0.38 16.01
CA THR A 28 6.93 1.74 16.58
C THR A 28 6.15 1.76 17.90
N SER A 29 6.22 2.88 18.63
CA SER A 29 5.38 3.09 19.82
C SER A 29 3.88 3.11 19.52
N GLU A 30 3.49 3.47 18.29
CA GLU A 30 2.09 3.54 17.85
C GLU A 30 1.53 2.18 17.37
N GLY A 31 2.39 1.17 17.29
CA GLY A 31 2.07 -0.15 16.74
C GLY A 31 3.00 -0.55 15.60
N LEU A 32 2.54 -1.44 14.72
CA LEU A 32 3.30 -1.91 13.57
C LEU A 32 2.92 -1.11 12.33
N ILE A 33 3.89 -0.40 11.75
CA ILE A 33 3.74 0.27 10.46
C ILE A 33 3.94 -0.78 9.35
N LEU A 34 3.01 -0.82 8.40
CA LEU A 34 3.02 -1.70 7.24
C LEU A 34 3.16 -0.85 5.98
N TYR A 35 4.21 -1.09 5.22
CA TYR A 35 4.35 -0.55 3.87
C TYR A 35 3.74 -1.57 2.91
N VAL A 36 2.60 -1.23 2.32
CA VAL A 36 1.83 -2.15 1.47
C VAL A 36 1.82 -1.70 0.02
N ARG A 37 1.78 -2.68 -0.88
CA ARG A 37 1.67 -2.50 -2.34
C ARG A 37 0.52 -3.34 -2.87
N CYS A 38 -0.29 -2.78 -3.78
CA CYS A 38 -1.31 -3.55 -4.49
C CYS A 38 -0.64 -4.56 -5.44
N ALA A 39 -1.02 -5.83 -5.34
CA ALA A 39 -0.47 -6.89 -6.17
C ALA A 39 -0.72 -6.66 -7.67
N GLN A 40 -1.82 -5.99 -8.02
CA GLN A 40 -2.29 -5.81 -9.39
C GLN A 40 -1.72 -4.53 -10.04
N CYS A 41 -1.92 -3.35 -9.44
CA CYS A 41 -1.52 -2.08 -10.04
C CYS A 41 -0.23 -1.48 -9.50
N GLY A 42 0.30 -2.01 -8.39
CA GLY A 42 1.57 -1.57 -7.80
C GLY A 42 1.52 -0.26 -7.02
N VAL A 43 0.33 0.32 -6.85
CA VAL A 43 0.07 1.44 -5.94
C VAL A 43 0.53 1.09 -4.55
N ARG A 44 1.05 2.08 -3.82
CA ARG A 44 1.54 1.91 -2.46
C ARG A 44 0.71 2.71 -1.46
N ARG A 45 0.62 2.18 -0.26
CA ARG A 45 0.00 2.85 0.89
C ARG A 45 0.75 2.46 2.16
N VAL A 46 0.68 3.31 3.18
CA VAL A 46 1.15 3.01 4.52
C VAL A 46 -0.06 2.75 5.41
N ASP A 47 -0.06 1.60 6.07
CA ASP A 47 -1.09 1.21 7.04
C ASP A 47 -0.47 1.11 8.44
N LEU A 48 -1.28 1.35 9.47
CA LEU A 48 -0.94 1.08 10.87
C LEU A 48 -1.75 -0.08 11.38
N LEU A 49 -1.08 -1.05 11.97
CA LEU A 49 -1.67 -2.07 12.81
C LEU A 49 -1.42 -1.69 14.29
N PRO A 50 -2.40 -1.05 14.96
CA PRO A 50 -2.22 -0.59 16.34
C PRO A 50 -2.14 -1.76 17.33
N HIS A 51 -2.77 -2.89 17.01
CA HIS A 51 -2.73 -4.11 17.81
C HIS A 51 -2.88 -5.34 16.90
N PRO A 52 -2.22 -6.48 17.20
CA PRO A 52 -2.24 -7.67 16.34
C PRO A 52 -3.64 -8.25 16.06
N HIS A 53 -4.63 -7.94 16.90
CA HIS A 53 -6.00 -8.43 16.80
C HIS A 53 -6.97 -7.45 16.16
N LEU A 54 -6.50 -6.26 15.78
CA LEU A 54 -7.30 -5.25 15.09
C LEU A 54 -6.97 -5.25 13.59
N PRO A 55 -7.89 -4.84 12.72
CA PRO A 55 -7.54 -4.64 11.32
C PRO A 55 -6.54 -3.48 11.18
N PRO A 56 -5.61 -3.55 10.22
CA PRO A 56 -4.79 -2.40 9.84
C PRO A 56 -5.68 -1.23 9.36
N ARG A 57 -5.27 0.00 9.67
CA ARG A 57 -5.92 1.22 9.19
C ARG A 57 -4.97 2.02 8.29
N PRO A 58 -5.45 2.62 7.20
CA PRO A 58 -4.61 3.45 6.35
C PRO A 58 -4.13 4.70 7.09
N LEU A 59 -2.84 4.99 6.98
CA LEU A 59 -2.21 6.23 7.44
C LEU A 59 -1.88 7.18 6.30
N SER A 60 -1.67 6.67 5.08
CA SER A 60 -1.46 7.48 3.89
C SER A 60 -2.59 7.31 2.89
N ARG A 61 -2.62 8.21 1.91
CA ARG A 61 -3.35 7.99 0.67
C ARG A 61 -2.61 6.95 -0.19
N GLU A 62 -3.31 6.47 -1.19
CA GLU A 62 -2.78 5.63 -2.26
C GLU A 62 -1.86 6.45 -3.16
N GLN A 63 -0.67 5.93 -3.43
CA GLN A 63 0.38 6.60 -4.19
C GLN A 63 0.88 5.68 -5.31
N GLY A 64 0.64 6.07 -6.57
CA GLY A 64 1.06 5.35 -7.79
C GLY A 64 1.60 6.27 -8.88
#